data_AF-A0A917I2G2-F1
#
_entry.id   AF-A0A917I2G2-F1
#
_cell.length_a   1.000
_cell.length_b   1.000
_cell.length_c   1.000
_cell.angle_alpha   90.00
_cell.angle_beta   90.00
_cell.angle_gamma   90.00
#
_symmetry.space_group_name_H-M   'P 1'
#
loop_
_entity.id
_entity.type
_entity.pdbx_description
1 polymer ?
#
loop_
_entity_poly.entity_id
_entity_poly.type
_entity_poly.pdbx_seq_one_letter_code
_entity_poly.pdbx_strand_id
1 'polypeptide(L)'
;MENKDKADKLIQAKKRVKELKSFYKHVAVYLVINGFFIGRRIYKDISYGDSIIDAFTEVSNYRFFFWWGIGLMIHGLNTYRYLFFGKNWEQRKIKEVMEKQNEHY
;
A
#
# COMPACT_ATOMS: atom_id res chain seq x y z
N MET A 1 -15.93 19.75 27.39
CA MET A 1 -14.62 19.53 26.72
C MET A 1 -14.33 18.03 26.54
N GLU A 2 -14.61 17.18 27.54
CA GLU A 2 -14.38 15.73 27.48
C GLU A 2 -15.07 14.97 26.32
N ASN A 3 -16.28 15.40 25.92
CA ASN A 3 -17.03 14.71 24.85
C ASN A 3 -16.47 14.97 23.44
N LYS A 4 -15.92 16.17 23.19
CA LYS A 4 -15.23 16.51 21.92
C LYS A 4 -13.98 15.66 21.76
N ASP A 5 -13.20 15.53 22.83
CA ASP A 5 -11.93 14.80 22.85
C ASP A 5 -12.11 13.29 22.58
N LYS A 6 -13.22 12.70 23.07
CA LYS A 6 -13.61 11.32 22.76
C LYS A 6 -14.04 11.16 21.29
N ALA A 7 -14.83 12.09 20.76
CA ALA A 7 -15.28 12.07 19.37
C ALA A 7 -14.09 12.18 18.39
N ASP A 8 -13.13 13.07 18.66
CA ASP A 8 -11.94 13.25 17.82
C ASP A 8 -11.05 12.00 17.80
N LYS A 9 -10.86 11.35 18.95
CA LYS A 9 -10.14 10.06 19.04
C LYS A 9 -10.83 8.96 18.24
N LEU A 10 -12.16 8.89 18.28
CA LEU A 10 -12.94 7.93 17.49
C LEU A 10 -12.83 8.18 15.98
N ILE A 11 -12.84 9.44 15.55
CA ILE A 11 -12.67 9.82 14.14
C ILE A 11 -11.28 9.42 13.65
N GLN A 12 -10.23 9.69 14.44
CA GLN A 12 -8.86 9.28 14.13
C GLN A 12 -8.74 7.76 14.01
N ALA A 13 -9.29 7.01 14.97
CA ALA A 13 -9.29 5.56 14.93
C ALA A 13 -10.00 5.00 13.68
N LYS A 14 -11.18 5.55 13.34
CA LYS A 14 -11.91 5.16 12.12
C LYS A 14 -11.12 5.44 10.85
N LYS A 15 -10.44 6.59 10.78
CA LYS A 15 -9.57 6.94 9.65
C LYS A 15 -8.44 5.93 9.49
N ARG A 16 -7.78 5.55 10.60
CA ARG A 16 -6.71 4.53 10.58
C ARG A 16 -7.21 3.17 10.09
N VAL A 17 -8.37 2.72 10.57
CA VAL A 17 -8.98 1.45 10.11
C VAL A 17 -9.29 1.50 8.61
N LYS A 18 -9.79 2.63 8.11
CA LYS A 18 -10.08 2.82 6.69
C LYS A 18 -8.80 2.75 5.83
N GLU A 19 -7.72 3.38 6.28
CA GLU A 19 -6.40 3.33 5.61
C GLU A 19 -5.87 1.90 5.57
N LEU A 20 -5.89 1.17 6.70
CA LEU A 20 -5.50 -0.24 6.74
C LEU A 20 -6.32 -1.10 5.78
N LYS A 21 -7.65 -0.96 5.79
CA LYS A 21 -8.54 -1.74 4.91
C LYS A 21 -8.25 -1.47 3.43
N SER A 22 -7.95 -0.23 3.06
CA SER A 22 -7.54 0.14 1.71
C SER A 22 -6.23 -0.51 1.30
N PHE A 23 -5.24 -0.55 2.19
CA PHE A 23 -3.96 -1.20 1.96
C PHE A 23 -4.13 -2.72 1.77
N TYR A 24 -4.86 -3.39 2.66
CA TYR A 24 -5.11 -4.84 2.54
C TYR A 24 -5.84 -5.19 1.25
N LYS A 25 -6.77 -4.36 0.78
CA LYS A 25 -7.42 -4.55 -0.51
C LYS A 25 -6.41 -4.50 -1.67
N HIS A 26 -5.49 -3.53 -1.66
CA HIS A 26 -4.43 -3.44 -2.67
C HIS A 26 -3.48 -4.64 -2.62
N VAL A 27 -3.05 -5.06 -1.43
CA VAL A 27 -2.20 -6.25 -1.25
C VAL A 27 -2.90 -7.51 -1.75
N ALA A 28 -4.19 -7.69 -1.42
CA ALA A 28 -4.96 -8.84 -1.89
C ALA A 28 -5.05 -8.88 -3.42
N VAL A 29 -5.36 -7.74 -4.06
CA VAL A 29 -5.39 -7.65 -5.53
C VAL A 29 -4.00 -7.94 -6.12
N TYR A 30 -2.93 -7.40 -5.54
CA TYR A 30 -1.56 -7.68 -5.95
C TYR A 30 -1.24 -9.18 -5.88
N LEU A 31 -1.56 -9.86 -4.78
CA LEU A 31 -1.32 -11.30 -4.60
C LEU A 31 -2.13 -12.15 -5.59
N VAL A 32 -3.41 -11.82 -5.81
CA VAL A 32 -4.27 -12.56 -6.75
C VAL A 32 -3.73 -12.46 -8.18
N ILE A 33 -3.37 -11.24 -8.61
CA ILE A 33 -2.83 -11.02 -9.95
C ILE A 33 -1.50 -11.74 -10.10
N ASN A 34 -0.54 -11.53 -9.18
CA ASN A 34 0.76 -12.20 -9.24
C ASN A 34 0.62 -13.73 -9.21
N GLY A 35 -0.25 -14.26 -8.35
CA GLY A 35 -0.56 -15.69 -8.27
C GLY A 35 -1.15 -16.24 -9.57
N PHE A 36 -2.05 -15.51 -10.23
CA PHE A 36 -2.58 -15.88 -11.53
C PHE A 36 -1.49 -15.94 -12.61
N PHE A 37 -0.59 -14.95 -12.65
CA PHE A 37 0.53 -14.94 -13.60
C PHE A 37 1.51 -16.10 -13.35
N ILE A 38 1.85 -16.38 -12.09
CA ILE A 38 2.69 -17.52 -11.71
C ILE A 38 2.01 -18.84 -12.08
N GLY A 39 0.73 -18.99 -11.76
CA GLY A 39 -0.04 -20.21 -12.09
C GLY A 39 -0.14 -20.45 -13.59
N ARG A 40 -0.42 -19.40 -14.38
CA ARG A 40 -0.44 -19.47 -15.85
C ARG A 40 0.93 -19.85 -16.41
N ARG A 41 2.01 -19.35 -15.80
CA ARG A 41 3.39 -19.67 -16.20
C ARG A 41 3.70 -21.14 -15.94
N ILE A 42 3.41 -21.66 -14.75
CA ILE A 42 3.59 -23.07 -14.40
C ILE A 42 2.80 -23.97 -15.36
N TYR A 43 1.55 -23.61 -15.67
CA TYR A 43 0.73 -24.35 -16.63
C TYR A 43 1.32 -24.36 -18.04
N LYS A 44 1.87 -23.23 -18.50
CA LYS A 44 2.54 -23.13 -19.80
C LYS A 44 3.85 -23.93 -19.85
N ASP A 45 4.68 -23.85 -18.81
CA ASP A 45 5.98 -24.56 -18.74
C ASP A 45 5.79 -26.09 -18.83
N ILE A 46 4.71 -26.61 -18.22
CA ILE A 46 4.37 -28.05 -18.30
C ILE A 46 3.92 -28.46 -19.71
N SER A 47 3.32 -27.55 -20.49
CA SER A 47 2.60 -27.89 -21.71
C SER A 47 3.39 -27.70 -23.01
N TYR A 48 4.50 -26.94 -23.03
CA TYR A 48 5.15 -26.52 -24.28
C TYR A 48 6.62 -26.89 -24.45
N GLY A 49 7.36 -27.31 -23.41
CA GLY A 49 8.79 -27.63 -23.56
C GLY A 49 9.67 -26.45 -24.03
N ASP A 50 9.12 -25.24 -24.09
CA ASP A 50 9.85 -24.01 -24.41
C ASP A 50 10.70 -23.58 -23.21
N SER A 51 11.86 -22.99 -23.52
CA SER A 51 12.85 -22.63 -22.50
C SER A 51 12.27 -21.56 -21.58
N ILE A 52 12.32 -21.83 -20.28
CA ILE A 52 11.94 -20.96 -19.14
C ILE A 52 12.39 -19.49 -19.35
N ILE A 53 13.46 -19.30 -20.11
CA ILE A 53 14.12 -18.05 -20.48
C ILE A 53 13.20 -17.10 -21.26
N ASP A 54 12.47 -17.54 -22.31
CA ASP A 54 11.61 -16.63 -23.12
C ASP A 54 10.40 -16.09 -22.36
N ALA A 55 9.88 -16.88 -21.40
CA ALA A 55 8.84 -16.43 -20.50
C ALA A 55 9.37 -15.48 -19.39
N PHE A 56 10.67 -15.47 -19.10
CA PHE A 56 11.32 -14.54 -18.15
C PHE A 56 11.79 -13.25 -18.85
N THR A 57 12.17 -13.31 -20.13
CA THR A 57 12.76 -12.21 -20.89
C THR A 57 11.74 -11.32 -21.61
N GLU A 58 10.43 -11.56 -21.45
CA GLU A 58 9.40 -10.58 -21.83
C GLU A 58 9.42 -9.39 -20.84
N VAL A 59 10.48 -8.57 -20.94
CA VAL A 59 10.87 -7.45 -20.05
C VAL A 59 9.73 -6.46 -19.81
N SER A 60 8.74 -6.42 -20.72
CA SER A 60 7.50 -5.66 -20.59
C SER A 60 6.71 -6.00 -19.31
N ASN A 61 6.60 -7.29 -18.98
CA ASN A 61 5.85 -7.76 -17.82
C ASN A 61 6.57 -7.42 -16.50
N TYR A 62 7.90 -7.56 -16.46
CA TYR A 62 8.69 -7.27 -15.25
C TYR A 62 8.65 -5.81 -14.83
N ARG A 63 8.66 -4.87 -15.78
CA ARG A 63 8.52 -3.44 -15.47
C ARG A 63 7.17 -3.13 -14.83
N PHE A 64 6.09 -3.74 -15.33
CA PHE A 64 4.75 -3.54 -14.77
C PHE A 64 4.67 -4.02 -13.31
N PHE A 65 5.16 -5.23 -13.01
CA PHE A 65 5.19 -5.76 -11.64
C PHE A 65 6.13 -4.98 -10.72
N PHE A 66 7.28 -4.53 -11.23
CA PHE A 66 8.24 -3.73 -10.46
C PHE A 66 7.65 -2.39 -10.02
N TRP A 67 7.03 -1.64 -10.93
CA TRP A 67 6.38 -0.36 -10.60
C TRP A 67 5.17 -0.54 -9.67
N TRP A 68 4.40 -1.62 -9.85
CA TRP A 68 3.31 -1.97 -8.92
C TRP A 68 3.85 -2.34 -7.53
N GLY A 69 4.97 -3.05 -7.44
CA GLY A 69 5.65 -3.35 -6.19
C GLY A 69 6.12 -2.09 -5.46
N ILE A 70 6.67 -1.11 -6.18
CA ILE A 70 7.03 0.20 -5.63
C ILE A 70 5.79 0.92 -5.08
N GLY A 71 4.69 0.94 -5.84
CA GLY A 71 3.43 1.53 -5.39
C GLY A 71 2.90 0.88 -4.10
N LEU A 72 2.99 -0.45 -4.01
CA LEU A 72 2.61 -1.21 -2.82
C LEU A 72 3.51 -0.86 -1.62
N MET A 73 4.82 -0.76 -1.83
CA MET A 73 5.77 -0.36 -0.77
C MET A 73 5.49 1.04 -0.27
N ILE A 74 5.27 2.01 -1.16
CA ILE A 74 4.94 3.40 -0.78
C ILE A 74 3.63 3.43 0.01
N HIS A 75 2.60 2.70 -0.43
CA HIS A 75 1.32 2.63 0.28
C HIS A 75 1.48 1.98 1.67
N GLY A 76 2.30 0.95 1.76
CA GLY A 76 2.65 0.28 3.01
C GLY A 76 3.38 1.21 3.98
N LEU A 77 4.40 1.93 3.51
CA LEU A 77 5.12 2.94 4.29
C LEU A 77 4.19 4.05 4.80
N ASN A 78 3.24 4.50 3.98
CA ASN A 78 2.27 5.51 4.38
C ASN A 78 1.25 4.97 5.39
N THR A 79 0.77 3.74 5.20
CA THR A 79 -0.21 3.09 6.09
C THR A 79 0.42 2.78 7.46
N TYR A 80 1.63 2.25 7.47
CA TYR A 80 2.38 1.89 8.67
C TYR A 80 3.35 2.99 9.12
N ARG A 81 3.15 4.24 8.71
CA ARG A 81 4.05 5.34 9.07
C ARG A 81 4.25 5.48 10.59
N TYR A 82 3.26 5.07 11.39
CA TYR A 82 3.36 5.06 12.85
C TYR A 82 4.44 4.08 13.34
N LEU A 83 4.54 2.92 12.70
CA LEU A 83 5.54 1.89 12.99
C LEU A 83 6.94 2.33 12.53
N PHE A 84 7.04 3.00 11.38
CA PHE A 84 8.32 3.39 10.78
C PHE A 84 8.89 4.73 11.27
N PHE A 85 8.04 5.75 11.48
CA PHE A 85 8.47 7.11 11.83
C PHE A 85 8.14 7.51 13.28
N GLY A 86 7.38 6.68 14.00
CA GLY A 86 7.04 6.89 15.40
C GLY A 86 6.01 8.01 15.65
N LYS A 87 5.60 8.13 16.91
CA LYS A 87 4.53 9.04 17.36
C LYS A 87 4.92 10.52 17.22
N ASN A 88 6.21 10.85 17.35
CA ASN A 88 6.73 12.22 17.25
C ASN A 88 6.57 12.80 15.84
N TRP A 89 6.83 11.99 14.80
CA TRP A 89 6.63 12.42 13.41
C TRP A 89 5.16 12.71 13.12
N GLU A 90 4.26 11.87 13.64
CA GLU A 90 2.82 12.06 13.45
C GLU A 90 2.31 13.32 14.14
N GLN A 91 2.74 13.58 15.38
CA GLN A 91 2.39 14.81 16.10
C GLN A 91 2.87 16.06 15.36
N ARG A 92 4.10 16.04 14.80
CA ARG A 92 4.62 17.15 13.98
C ARG A 92 3.77 17.40 12.74
N LYS A 93 3.40 16.35 12.00
CA LYS A 93 2.56 16.53 10.80
C LYS A 93 1.15 16.98 11.12
N ILE A 94 0.57 16.55 12.23
CA ILE A 94 -0.74 17.07 12.69
C ILE A 94 -0.62 18.56 12.99
N LYS A 95 0.44 18.99 13.69
CA LYS A 95 0.69 20.41 13.99
C LYS A 95 0.85 21.24 12.71
N GLU A 96 1.67 20.78 11.76
CA GLU A 96 1.84 21.46 10.47
C GLU A 96 0.53 21.57 9.67
N VAL A 97 -0.34 20.55 9.70
CA VAL A 97 -1.63 20.61 9.01
C VAL A 97 -2.58 21.60 9.69
N MET A 98 -2.60 21.66 11.02
CA MET A 98 -3.39 22.65 11.76
C MET A 98 -2.90 24.07 11.49
N GLU A 99 -1.58 24.30 11.50
CA GLU A 99 -0.96 25.59 11.21
C GLU A 99 -1.31 26.07 9.79
N LYS A 100 -1.19 25.19 8.78
CA LYS A 100 -1.60 25.51 7.40
C LYS A 100 -3.10 25.80 7.23
N GLN A 101 -3.95 25.18 8.04
CA GLN A 101 -5.39 25.48 8.02
C GLN A 101 -5.69 26.84 8.63
N ASN A 102 -4.95 27.25 9.67
CA ASN A 102 -5.09 28.55 10.31
C ASN A 102 -4.45 29.69 9.51
N GLU A 103 -3.42 29.43 8.70
CA GLU A 103 -2.83 30.44 7.80
C GLU A 103 -3.71 30.76 6.57
N HIS A 104 -4.66 29.88 6.25
CA HIS A 104 -5.59 30.05 5.12
C HIS A 104 -6.97 30.60 5.52
N TYR A 105 -7.11 31.10 6.74
CA TYR A 105 -8.27 31.84 7.26
C TYR A 105 -7.81 33.17 7.88
#